data_AF-A0A2E4YAN8-F1
#
_entry.id   AF-A0A2E4YAN8-F1
#
_cell.length_a   1.000
_cell.length_b   1.000
_cell.length_c   1.000
_cell.angle_alpha   90.00
_cell.angle_beta   90.00
_cell.angle_gamma   90.00
#
_symmetry.space_group_name_H-M   'P 1'
#
loop_
_entity.id
_entity.type
_entity.pdbx_description
1 polymer ?
#
loop_
_entity_poly.entity_id
_entity_poly.type
_entity_poly.pdbx_seq_one_letter_code
_entity_poly.pdbx_strand_id
1 'polypeptide(L)'
;MIRMIKKALKWTGIISVAVILSFVANSYVREIQEKIHEGIGWTFENVGEGPGNFIYDLNGWVFNGKGFDGERDIKHVIHESYKQVVQVKMVPGDDAFVNNLGGQGTGFFAKVTDTHGYIVTNFHVIERKIALPLNIKLEINTATEWWPYEAEIVGFDPVADIAVLRVEKVDDEPWEALEFIKDSRLDITEGDPIVVIGHGMSLPYTATVGSISYTNRFGTGPYTLHLQVDAVVNQGNSGGPVLTMDGKVAGVILSILSPGRQTPGWDGVGLAVQSEISQRSLNYILDNWTEEEPVSWVPYAELPFSFKIWTYDELKDKEILDLPRKDRKMMYVDLEGIDEDSPVWEAGVQQGDIFLEINGKEIYGPMNIIEAGLHAFPGDTMTIKVKRGDEFTGYEELEFSFVLNEKDPAQLQSWLDQRNQAR
;
A
#
# COMPACT_ATOMS: atom_id res chain seq x y z
N MET A 1 25.03 44.95 24.92
CA MET A 1 24.72 44.04 23.79
C MET A 1 25.77 42.94 23.61
N ILE A 2 27.03 43.24 23.27
CA ILE A 2 28.08 42.22 23.00
C ILE A 2 28.36 41.30 24.21
N ARG A 3 28.36 41.82 25.44
CA ARG A 3 28.51 41.01 26.67
C ARG A 3 27.34 40.04 26.91
N MET A 4 26.11 40.45 26.58
CA MET A 4 24.92 39.57 26.67
C MET A 4 25.00 38.46 25.64
N ILE A 5 25.39 38.78 24.40
CA ILE A 5 25.55 37.81 23.32
C ILE A 5 26.62 36.76 23.67
N LYS A 6 27.78 37.19 24.21
CA LYS A 6 28.81 36.26 24.69
C LYS A 6 28.36 35.38 25.85
N LYS A 7 27.51 35.91 26.75
CA LYS A 7 26.96 35.15 27.88
C LYS A 7 25.95 34.13 27.39
N ALA A 8 25.08 34.51 26.45
CA ALA A 8 24.13 33.61 25.78
C ALA A 8 24.85 32.49 25.03
N LEU A 9 25.84 32.80 24.18
CA LEU A 9 26.67 31.82 23.46
C LEU A 9 27.41 30.85 24.39
N LYS A 10 27.89 31.34 25.54
CA LYS A 10 28.54 30.51 26.55
C LYS A 10 27.54 29.54 27.19
N TRP A 11 26.35 30.01 27.55
CA TRP A 11 25.30 29.17 28.13
C TRP A 11 24.74 28.16 27.13
N THR A 12 24.51 28.55 25.88
CA THR A 12 24.11 27.61 24.82
C THR A 12 25.18 26.56 24.60
N GLY A 13 26.47 26.94 24.55
CA GLY A 13 27.56 25.97 24.44
C GLY A 13 27.63 24.99 25.63
N ILE A 14 27.47 25.48 26.87
CA ILE A 14 27.45 24.64 28.07
C ILE A 14 26.25 23.68 28.06
N ILE A 15 25.05 24.17 27.69
CA ILE A 15 23.84 23.35 27.60
C ILE A 15 24.00 22.29 26.51
N SER A 16 24.49 22.66 25.32
CA SER A 16 24.74 21.71 24.24
C SER A 16 25.74 20.62 24.64
N VAL A 17 26.84 20.98 25.31
CA VAL A 17 27.82 19.99 25.80
C VAL A 17 27.23 19.10 26.89
N ALA A 18 26.42 19.65 27.80
CA ALA A 18 25.74 18.87 28.83
C ALA A 18 24.70 17.91 28.24
N VAL A 19 23.93 18.34 27.24
CA VAL A 19 22.98 17.49 26.52
C VAL A 19 23.71 16.39 25.76
N ILE A 20 24.82 16.69 25.07
CA ILE A 20 25.64 15.69 24.37
C ILE A 20 26.26 14.69 25.35
N LEU A 21 26.82 15.15 26.47
CA LEU A 21 27.38 14.26 27.49
C LEU A 21 26.31 13.43 28.18
N SER A 22 25.12 13.99 28.42
CA SER A 22 23.98 13.25 28.94
C SER A 22 23.46 12.24 27.93
N PHE A 23 23.39 12.59 26.65
CA PHE A 23 23.04 11.69 25.55
C PHE A 23 24.00 10.50 25.49
N VAL A 24 25.30 10.77 25.47
CA VAL A 24 26.35 9.74 25.43
C VAL A 24 26.37 8.90 26.72
N ALA A 25 26.20 9.50 27.90
CA ALA A 25 26.15 8.73 29.14
C ALA A 25 24.89 7.85 29.21
N ASN A 26 23.75 8.37 28.74
CA ASN A 26 22.46 7.69 28.80
C ASN A 26 22.32 6.61 27.72
N SER A 27 23.01 6.75 26.58
CA SER A 27 23.04 5.72 25.54
C SER A 27 23.87 4.48 25.93
N TYR A 28 24.73 4.58 26.95
CA TYR A 28 25.61 3.49 27.38
C TYR A 28 25.33 2.92 28.78
N VAL A 29 24.39 3.49 29.55
CA VAL A 29 24.09 3.05 30.93
C VAL A 29 22.62 2.68 31.09
N ARG A 30 22.35 1.37 31.05
CA ARG A 30 21.00 0.78 31.11
C ARG A 30 20.20 1.19 32.35
N GLU A 31 20.83 1.30 33.51
CA GLU A 31 20.17 1.69 34.76
C GLU A 31 19.56 3.11 34.73
N ILE A 32 20.14 4.03 33.94
CA ILE A 32 19.60 5.39 33.82
C ILE A 32 18.36 5.37 32.93
N GLN A 33 18.41 4.60 31.83
CA GLN A 33 17.26 4.38 30.95
C GLN A 33 16.09 3.71 31.69
N GLU A 34 16.36 2.71 32.52
CA GLU A 34 15.33 2.04 33.34
C GLU A 34 14.62 3.05 34.27
N LYS A 35 15.37 3.92 34.97
CA LYS A 35 14.78 4.95 35.83
C LYS A 35 14.00 6.03 35.09
N ILE A 36 14.43 6.39 33.89
CA ILE A 36 13.70 7.34 33.05
C ILE A 36 12.37 6.72 32.61
N HIS A 37 12.37 5.45 32.20
CA HIS A 37 11.14 4.72 31.87
C HIS A 37 10.21 4.55 33.06
N GLU A 38 10.72 4.26 34.25
CA GLU A 38 9.94 4.24 35.49
C GLU A 38 9.29 5.60 35.78
N GLY A 39 10.02 6.70 35.60
CA GLY A 39 9.49 8.06 35.78
C GLY A 39 8.42 8.44 34.74
N ILE A 40 8.59 7.99 33.51
CA ILE A 40 7.58 8.15 32.44
C ILE A 40 6.33 7.33 32.78
N GLY A 41 6.47 6.06 33.16
CA GLY A 41 5.38 5.20 33.59
C GLY A 41 4.61 5.78 34.78
N TRP A 42 5.33 6.28 35.78
CA TRP A 42 4.72 6.99 36.90
C TRP A 42 3.88 8.20 36.44
N THR A 43 4.34 8.93 35.43
CA THR A 43 3.61 10.08 34.87
C THR A 43 2.31 9.65 34.19
N PHE A 44 2.34 8.56 33.40
CA PHE A 44 1.13 7.98 32.82
C PHE A 44 0.11 7.59 33.91
N GLU A 45 0.58 6.90 34.97
CA GLU A 45 -0.29 6.40 36.04
C GLU A 45 -0.85 7.50 36.96
N ASN A 46 -0.07 8.57 37.23
CA ASN A 46 -0.37 9.53 38.29
C ASN A 46 -0.73 10.94 37.80
N VAL A 47 -0.39 11.28 36.55
CA VAL A 47 -0.57 12.63 35.99
C VAL A 47 -1.48 12.60 34.76
N GLY A 48 -1.46 11.52 33.98
CA GLY A 48 -2.34 11.28 32.84
C GLY A 48 -1.61 11.19 31.50
N GLU A 49 -2.33 10.76 30.46
CA GLU A 49 -1.78 10.44 29.14
C GLU A 49 -1.10 11.61 28.44
N GLY A 50 -1.69 12.81 28.45
CA GLY A 50 -1.12 13.97 27.76
C GLY A 50 0.29 14.34 28.27
N PRO A 51 0.46 14.56 29.59
CA PRO A 51 1.78 14.78 30.18
C PRO A 51 2.74 13.59 30.04
N GLY A 52 2.22 12.35 30.11
CA GLY A 52 2.99 11.14 29.87
C GLY A 52 3.58 11.08 28.46
N ASN A 53 2.75 11.34 27.43
CA ASN A 53 3.16 11.41 26.03
C ASN A 53 4.20 12.52 25.81
N PHE A 54 3.99 13.73 26.36
CA PHE A 54 4.96 14.83 26.21
C PHE A 54 6.36 14.50 26.76
N ILE A 55 6.45 13.98 28.00
CA ILE A 55 7.75 13.65 28.61
C ILE A 55 8.43 12.51 27.84
N TYR A 56 7.63 11.56 27.34
CA TYR A 56 8.15 10.47 26.55
C TYR A 56 8.67 10.92 25.17
N ASP A 57 7.92 11.74 24.44
CA ASP A 57 8.35 12.29 23.15
C ASP A 57 9.62 13.12 23.30
N LEU A 58 9.72 13.89 24.39
CA LEU A 58 10.93 14.61 24.75
C LEU A 58 12.09 13.66 25.04
N ASN A 59 11.87 12.56 25.76
CA ASN A 59 12.89 11.56 26.01
C ASN A 59 13.37 10.87 24.72
N GLY A 60 12.42 10.46 23.85
CA GLY A 60 12.69 9.90 22.53
C GLY A 60 13.50 10.86 21.67
N TRP A 61 13.08 12.14 21.59
CA TRP A 61 13.78 13.16 20.83
C TRP A 61 15.17 13.50 21.37
N VAL A 62 15.32 13.63 22.69
CA VAL A 62 16.56 14.11 23.32
C VAL A 62 17.60 13.01 23.53
N PHE A 63 17.19 11.80 23.93
CA PHE A 63 18.11 10.78 24.46
C PHE A 63 18.28 9.55 23.59
N ASN A 64 17.28 9.23 22.77
CA ASN A 64 17.11 7.88 22.23
C ASN A 64 16.98 7.87 20.69
N GLY A 65 16.61 9.00 20.08
CA GLY A 65 16.25 9.08 18.66
C GLY A 65 14.91 8.39 18.38
N LYS A 66 14.33 8.62 17.20
CA LYS A 66 13.04 8.02 16.80
C LYS A 66 13.04 6.49 16.68
N GLY A 67 14.21 5.83 16.75
CA GLY A 67 14.35 4.39 16.52
C GLY A 67 14.50 3.53 17.77
N PHE A 68 14.45 4.11 18.98
CA PHE A 68 14.79 3.37 20.21
C PHE A 68 13.65 2.54 20.79
N ASP A 69 12.41 2.74 20.35
CA ASP A 69 11.27 2.06 20.97
C ASP A 69 10.32 1.42 19.96
N GLY A 70 10.91 0.70 18.99
CA GLY A 70 10.13 -0.07 18.01
C GLY A 70 9.16 -1.05 18.66
N GLU A 71 9.49 -1.64 19.82
CA GLU A 71 8.56 -2.52 20.56
C GLU A 71 7.34 -1.77 21.09
N ARG A 72 7.49 -0.54 21.59
CA ARG A 72 6.36 0.28 22.01
C ARG A 72 5.57 0.80 20.83
N ASP A 73 6.21 1.24 19.76
CA ASP A 73 5.52 1.69 18.55
C ASP A 73 4.67 0.56 17.98
N ILE A 74 5.21 -0.66 17.90
CA ILE A 74 4.47 -1.87 17.56
C ILE A 74 3.28 -2.06 18.50
N LYS A 75 3.50 -2.01 19.83
CA LYS A 75 2.44 -2.18 20.82
C LYS A 75 1.33 -1.14 20.64
N HIS A 76 1.71 0.12 20.42
CA HIS A 76 0.80 1.24 20.22
C HIS A 76 0.00 1.08 18.94
N VAL A 77 0.66 0.81 17.81
CA VAL A 77 -0.02 0.57 16.53
C VAL A 77 -1.00 -0.58 16.64
N ILE A 78 -0.61 -1.69 17.27
CA ILE A 78 -1.51 -2.82 17.53
C ILE A 78 -2.70 -2.37 18.38
N HIS A 79 -2.45 -1.68 19.50
CA HIS A 79 -3.50 -1.29 20.43
C HIS A 79 -4.49 -0.29 19.84
N GLU A 80 -3.99 0.76 19.20
CA GLU A 80 -4.78 1.86 18.65
C GLU A 80 -5.53 1.46 17.37
N SER A 81 -4.97 0.53 16.57
CA SER A 81 -5.56 0.12 15.28
C SER A 81 -6.49 -1.08 15.39
N TYR A 82 -6.53 -1.75 16.54
CA TYR A 82 -7.30 -2.99 16.73
C TYR A 82 -8.80 -2.79 16.50
N LYS A 83 -9.35 -1.64 16.92
CA LYS A 83 -10.79 -1.35 16.86
C LYS A 83 -11.28 -1.08 15.44
N GLN A 84 -10.37 -0.66 14.57
CA GLN A 84 -10.64 -0.31 13.18
C GLN A 84 -10.58 -1.55 12.28
N VAL A 85 -10.02 -2.66 12.76
CA VAL A 85 -9.92 -3.93 12.05
C VAL A 85 -11.10 -4.84 12.40
N VAL A 86 -11.71 -5.44 11.38
CA VAL A 86 -12.94 -6.22 11.50
C VAL A 86 -12.79 -7.61 10.91
N GLN A 87 -13.59 -8.55 11.41
CA GLN A 87 -13.73 -9.87 10.79
C GLN A 87 -14.80 -9.81 9.71
N VAL A 88 -14.47 -10.26 8.50
CA VAL A 88 -15.44 -10.42 7.42
C VAL A 88 -15.84 -11.88 7.34
N LYS A 89 -17.14 -12.18 7.44
CA LYS A 89 -17.68 -13.54 7.36
C LYS A 89 -18.68 -13.64 6.23
N MET A 90 -18.54 -14.70 5.45
CA MET A 90 -19.60 -15.22 4.60
C MET A 90 -20.30 -16.34 5.37
N VAL A 91 -21.58 -16.15 5.68
CA VAL A 91 -22.40 -17.14 6.37
C VAL A 91 -23.54 -17.60 5.47
N PRO A 92 -24.07 -18.83 5.64
CA PRO A 92 -25.27 -19.24 4.92
C PRO A 92 -26.43 -18.27 5.19
N GLY A 93 -27.13 -17.87 4.13
CA GLY A 93 -28.37 -17.09 4.25
C GLY A 93 -29.51 -17.92 4.84
N ASP A 94 -30.58 -17.25 5.27
CA ASP A 94 -31.68 -17.89 5.99
C ASP A 94 -32.36 -19.02 5.19
N ASP A 95 -32.40 -18.88 3.86
CA ASP A 95 -32.96 -19.85 2.92
C ASP A 95 -31.89 -20.69 2.20
N ALA A 96 -30.67 -20.76 2.73
CA ALA A 96 -29.58 -21.48 2.08
C ALA A 96 -29.84 -23.00 2.06
N PHE A 97 -29.85 -23.59 0.86
CA PHE A 97 -29.97 -25.04 0.68
C PHE A 97 -28.65 -25.81 0.88
N VAL A 98 -27.54 -25.11 1.15
CA VAL A 98 -26.21 -25.70 1.39
C VAL A 98 -25.53 -25.01 2.59
N ASN A 99 -25.31 -25.74 3.68
CA ASN A 99 -24.84 -25.19 4.96
C ASN A 99 -23.30 -25.05 5.08
N ASN A 100 -22.52 -25.51 4.10
CA ASN A 100 -21.06 -25.55 4.18
C ASN A 100 -20.36 -24.56 3.22
N LEU A 101 -21.02 -23.46 2.87
CA LEU A 101 -20.51 -22.44 1.93
C LEU A 101 -19.79 -21.28 2.61
N GLY A 102 -19.56 -21.36 3.92
CA GLY A 102 -18.94 -20.30 4.69
C GLY A 102 -17.53 -19.94 4.25
N GLY A 103 -17.12 -18.72 4.57
CA GLY A 103 -15.78 -18.20 4.33
C GLY A 103 -15.51 -17.03 5.26
N GLN A 104 -14.25 -16.67 5.40
CA GLN A 104 -13.87 -15.58 6.29
C GLN A 104 -12.54 -14.94 5.89
N GLY A 105 -12.41 -13.67 6.23
CA GLY A 105 -11.21 -12.88 6.07
C GLY A 105 -11.19 -11.73 7.07
N THR A 106 -10.38 -10.74 6.76
CA THR A 106 -10.26 -9.51 7.53
C THR A 106 -10.68 -8.33 6.65
N GLY A 107 -11.19 -7.28 7.26
CA GLY A 107 -11.25 -5.96 6.65
C GLY A 107 -10.87 -4.90 7.66
N PHE A 108 -10.90 -3.64 7.26
CA PHE A 108 -10.76 -2.52 8.18
C PHE A 108 -11.56 -1.32 7.71
N PHE A 109 -12.00 -0.49 8.65
CA PHE A 109 -12.68 0.76 8.34
C PHE A 109 -11.70 1.71 7.64
N ALA A 110 -12.00 2.04 6.39
CA ALA A 110 -11.24 2.98 5.56
C ALA A 110 -11.91 4.35 5.47
N LYS A 111 -13.22 4.42 5.75
CA LYS A 111 -13.98 5.66 5.88
C LYS A 111 -15.12 5.45 6.86
N VAL A 112 -15.38 6.42 7.72
CA VAL A 112 -16.50 6.39 8.67
C VAL A 112 -17.29 7.69 8.53
N THR A 113 -18.60 7.57 8.64
CA THR A 113 -19.57 8.67 8.70
C THR A 113 -20.36 8.59 10.01
N ASP A 114 -21.28 9.52 10.22
CA ASP A 114 -22.14 9.52 11.41
C ASP A 114 -23.03 8.27 11.48
N THR A 115 -23.39 7.68 10.34
CA THR A 115 -24.37 6.58 10.25
C THR A 115 -23.81 5.28 9.68
N HIS A 116 -22.64 5.32 9.02
CA HIS A 116 -22.09 4.17 8.32
C HIS A 116 -20.58 4.05 8.46
N GLY A 117 -20.07 2.82 8.38
CA GLY A 117 -18.67 2.50 8.18
C GLY A 117 -18.46 1.86 6.82
N TYR A 118 -17.40 2.26 6.12
CA TYR A 118 -16.96 1.67 4.86
C TYR A 118 -15.67 0.88 5.12
N ILE A 119 -15.70 -0.39 4.76
CA ILE A 119 -14.67 -1.37 5.08
C ILE A 119 -13.96 -1.77 3.80
N VAL A 120 -12.64 -1.70 3.79
CA VAL A 120 -11.81 -2.30 2.74
C VAL A 120 -11.48 -3.74 3.12
N THR A 121 -11.61 -4.65 2.16
CA THR A 121 -11.18 -6.05 2.24
C THR A 121 -10.71 -6.52 0.85
N ASN A 122 -10.38 -7.81 0.69
CA ASN A 122 -10.10 -8.35 -0.63
C ASN A 122 -11.36 -8.83 -1.36
N PHE A 123 -11.34 -8.74 -2.68
CA PHE A 123 -12.42 -9.25 -3.52
C PHE A 123 -12.62 -10.76 -3.33
N HIS A 124 -11.54 -11.55 -3.28
CA HIS A 124 -11.65 -13.01 -3.10
C HIS A 124 -12.26 -13.42 -1.75
N VAL A 125 -12.26 -12.53 -0.74
CA VAL A 125 -12.93 -12.79 0.54
C VAL A 125 -14.46 -12.76 0.39
N ILE A 126 -14.98 -12.00 -0.59
CA ILE A 126 -16.42 -11.80 -0.80
C ILE A 126 -16.94 -12.40 -2.12
N GLU A 127 -16.06 -12.87 -3.00
CA GLU A 127 -16.36 -13.36 -4.35
C GLU A 127 -17.51 -14.39 -4.36
N ARG A 128 -17.55 -15.27 -3.35
CA ARG A 128 -18.60 -16.29 -3.27
C ARG A 128 -19.98 -15.69 -2.99
N LYS A 129 -20.08 -14.59 -2.22
CA LYS A 129 -21.36 -13.87 -2.03
C LYS A 129 -21.86 -13.32 -3.36
N ILE A 130 -20.98 -12.82 -4.21
CA ILE A 130 -21.33 -12.31 -5.55
C ILE A 130 -21.83 -13.45 -6.45
N ALA A 131 -21.15 -14.61 -6.40
CA ALA A 131 -21.54 -15.78 -7.19
C ALA A 131 -22.85 -16.43 -6.70
N LEU A 132 -23.14 -16.40 -5.39
CA LEU A 132 -24.28 -17.07 -4.77
C LEU A 132 -25.07 -16.13 -3.85
N PRO A 133 -25.67 -15.04 -4.39
CA PRO A 133 -26.21 -13.95 -3.58
C PRO A 133 -27.42 -14.35 -2.73
N LEU A 134 -28.16 -15.41 -3.11
CA LEU A 134 -29.31 -15.93 -2.36
C LEU A 134 -28.90 -16.91 -1.25
N ASN A 135 -27.68 -17.44 -1.29
CA ASN A 135 -27.23 -18.49 -0.36
C ASN A 135 -26.29 -17.98 0.72
N ILE A 136 -25.73 -16.78 0.56
CA ILE A 136 -24.69 -16.24 1.42
C ILE A 136 -25.10 -14.85 1.89
N LYS A 137 -24.87 -14.57 3.17
CA LYS A 137 -24.89 -13.22 3.75
C LYS A 137 -23.47 -12.81 4.13
N LEU A 138 -23.23 -11.50 4.15
CA LEU A 138 -21.99 -10.94 4.69
C LEU A 138 -22.26 -10.42 6.09
N GLU A 139 -21.48 -10.92 7.04
CA GLU A 139 -21.50 -10.46 8.42
C GLU A 139 -20.14 -9.87 8.78
N ILE A 140 -20.16 -8.73 9.47
CA ILE A 140 -18.98 -8.08 10.01
C ILE A 140 -19.01 -8.23 11.52
N ASN A 141 -17.91 -8.71 12.10
CA ASN A 141 -17.71 -8.64 13.54
C ASN A 141 -16.64 -7.60 13.84
N THR A 142 -16.97 -6.62 14.68
CA THR A 142 -16.03 -5.61 15.14
C THR A 142 -15.29 -6.08 16.39
N ALA A 143 -14.18 -5.40 16.68
CA ALA A 143 -13.32 -5.74 17.81
C ALA A 143 -13.92 -5.42 19.18
N THR A 144 -14.88 -4.50 19.20
CA THR A 144 -15.49 -3.99 20.43
C THR A 144 -16.85 -4.61 20.71
N GLU A 145 -17.57 -5.08 19.67
CA GLU A 145 -18.96 -5.49 19.81
C GLU A 145 -19.19 -7.00 19.71
N TRP A 146 -20.29 -7.42 20.32
CA TRP A 146 -20.64 -8.84 20.52
C TRP A 146 -21.71 -9.34 19.53
N TRP A 147 -22.16 -8.50 18.60
CA TRP A 147 -23.12 -8.85 17.56
C TRP A 147 -22.52 -8.69 16.15
N PRO A 148 -23.00 -9.48 15.18
CA PRO A 148 -22.66 -9.29 13.78
C PRO A 148 -23.46 -8.12 13.16
N TYR A 149 -22.83 -7.37 12.27
CA TYR A 149 -23.48 -6.39 11.39
C TYR A 149 -23.67 -7.02 10.01
N GLU A 150 -24.85 -6.87 9.43
CA GLU A 150 -25.04 -7.23 8.02
C GLU A 150 -24.30 -6.20 7.15
N ALA A 151 -23.53 -6.69 6.18
CA ALA A 151 -22.76 -5.86 5.27
C ALA A 151 -23.32 -5.88 3.86
N GLU A 152 -23.38 -4.70 3.25
CA GLU A 152 -23.66 -4.50 1.83
C GLU A 152 -22.36 -4.39 1.04
N ILE A 153 -22.39 -4.86 -0.21
CA ILE A 153 -21.28 -4.67 -1.14
C ILE A 153 -21.48 -3.32 -1.82
N VAL A 154 -20.57 -2.38 -1.58
CA VAL A 154 -20.54 -1.06 -2.25
C VAL A 154 -19.95 -1.21 -3.64
N GLY A 155 -18.89 -2.01 -3.74
CA GLY A 155 -18.27 -2.35 -5.01
C GLY A 155 -16.97 -3.11 -4.85
N PHE A 156 -16.35 -3.47 -5.97
CA PHE A 156 -15.13 -4.26 -5.99
C PHE A 156 -14.30 -4.07 -7.26
N ASP A 157 -13.02 -4.36 -7.12
CA ASP A 157 -12.01 -4.39 -8.17
C ASP A 157 -11.41 -5.81 -8.23
N PRO A 158 -11.86 -6.65 -9.17
CA PRO A 158 -11.34 -8.02 -9.31
C PRO A 158 -9.86 -8.06 -9.69
N VAL A 159 -9.36 -7.02 -10.37
CA VAL A 159 -7.98 -6.96 -10.87
C VAL A 159 -7.03 -6.70 -9.72
N ALA A 160 -7.28 -5.65 -8.94
CA ALA A 160 -6.52 -5.34 -7.72
C ALA A 160 -6.80 -6.31 -6.56
N ASP A 161 -7.87 -7.08 -6.63
CA ASP A 161 -8.37 -7.93 -5.55
C ASP A 161 -8.79 -7.12 -4.31
N ILE A 162 -9.50 -6.01 -4.54
CA ILE A 162 -10.02 -5.10 -3.51
C ILE A 162 -11.55 -5.09 -3.55
N ALA A 163 -12.18 -5.02 -2.38
CA ALA A 163 -13.61 -4.81 -2.24
C ALA A 163 -13.91 -3.80 -1.14
N VAL A 164 -15.02 -3.07 -1.31
CA VAL A 164 -15.54 -2.12 -0.34
C VAL A 164 -16.91 -2.60 0.12
N LEU A 165 -17.04 -2.74 1.43
CA LEU A 165 -18.29 -3.08 2.11
C LEU A 165 -18.81 -1.88 2.88
N ARG A 166 -20.12 -1.84 3.11
CA ARG A 166 -20.79 -0.85 3.95
C ARG A 166 -21.53 -1.56 5.07
N VAL A 167 -21.43 -1.01 6.27
CA VAL A 167 -22.23 -1.40 7.44
C VAL A 167 -22.89 -0.18 8.05
N GLU A 168 -24.13 -0.34 8.49
CA GLU A 168 -24.85 0.67 9.26
C GLU A 168 -24.42 0.62 10.73
N LYS A 169 -24.21 1.79 11.33
CA LYS A 169 -23.96 1.92 12.76
C LYS A 169 -25.21 1.56 13.55
N VAL A 170 -25.00 0.93 14.69
CA VAL A 170 -26.05 0.78 15.70
C VAL A 170 -25.81 1.84 16.77
N ASP A 171 -26.80 2.67 17.06
CA ASP A 171 -26.67 3.78 18.01
C ASP A 171 -25.51 4.76 17.67
N ASP A 172 -24.89 5.39 18.67
CA ASP A 172 -23.81 6.39 18.51
C ASP A 172 -22.40 5.75 18.59
N GLU A 173 -22.19 4.63 17.90
CA GLU A 173 -20.92 3.88 17.96
C GLU A 173 -19.71 4.70 17.48
N PRO A 174 -18.63 4.79 18.29
CA PRO A 174 -17.44 5.55 17.95
C PRO A 174 -16.49 4.71 17.09
N TRP A 175 -16.84 4.53 15.81
CA TRP A 175 -15.93 3.95 14.83
C TRP A 175 -14.96 5.01 14.28
N GLU A 176 -13.73 4.58 14.01
CA GLU A 176 -12.69 5.38 13.39
C GLU A 176 -12.15 4.66 12.15
N ALA A 177 -11.70 5.44 11.17
CA ALA A 177 -11.07 4.89 9.97
C ALA A 177 -9.54 4.90 10.11
N LEU A 178 -8.88 3.90 9.53
CA LEU A 178 -7.45 3.95 9.32
C LEU A 178 -7.12 4.86 8.14
N GLU A 179 -6.03 5.61 8.26
CA GLU A 179 -5.49 6.43 7.19
C GLU A 179 -4.52 5.63 6.33
N PHE A 180 -4.57 5.79 5.01
CA PHE A 180 -3.54 5.27 4.13
C PHE A 180 -2.32 6.20 4.11
N ILE A 181 -1.15 5.66 3.79
CA ILE A 181 0.02 6.48 3.43
C ILE A 181 -0.27 7.29 2.15
N LYS A 182 0.45 8.40 1.96
CA LYS A 182 0.17 9.33 0.86
C LYS A 182 0.99 9.01 -0.39
N ASP A 183 2.25 8.63 -0.20
CA ASP A 183 3.16 8.29 -1.28
C ASP A 183 4.11 7.17 -0.85
N SER A 184 3.87 5.96 -1.34
CA SER A 184 4.65 4.76 -1.02
C SER A 184 6.11 4.85 -1.44
N ARG A 185 6.49 5.78 -2.32
CA ARG A 185 7.92 5.98 -2.67
C ARG A 185 8.65 6.84 -1.65
N LEU A 186 7.92 7.65 -0.89
CA LEU A 186 8.49 8.58 0.09
C LEU A 186 8.24 8.10 1.53
N ASP A 187 7.12 7.44 1.76
CA ASP A 187 6.61 7.10 3.08
C ASP A 187 7.08 5.70 3.53
N ILE A 188 7.48 4.82 2.61
CA ILE A 188 7.97 3.46 2.91
C ILE A 188 9.16 3.03 2.05
N THR A 189 10.04 2.18 2.59
CA THR A 189 11.18 1.56 1.90
C THR A 189 11.42 0.13 2.42
N GLU A 190 12.23 -0.64 1.70
CA GLU A 190 12.66 -1.96 2.19
C GLU A 190 13.36 -1.86 3.56
N GLY A 191 12.98 -2.75 4.47
CA GLY A 191 13.47 -2.81 5.85
C GLY A 191 12.61 -2.03 6.84
N ASP A 192 11.67 -1.20 6.39
CA ASP A 192 10.77 -0.49 7.31
C ASP A 192 9.90 -1.49 8.08
N PRO A 193 9.82 -1.35 9.42
CA PRO A 193 9.01 -2.24 10.24
C PRO A 193 7.53 -2.03 9.97
N ILE A 194 6.77 -3.13 10.01
CA ILE A 194 5.32 -3.14 9.79
C ILE A 194 4.62 -4.07 10.78
N VAL A 195 3.34 -3.79 11.00
CA VAL A 195 2.39 -4.65 11.72
C VAL A 195 1.31 -5.11 10.75
N VAL A 196 0.96 -6.39 10.75
CA VAL A 196 -0.23 -6.91 10.09
C VAL A 196 -1.23 -7.33 11.14
N ILE A 197 -2.46 -6.82 11.05
CA ILE A 197 -3.54 -7.18 11.97
C ILE A 197 -4.65 -7.86 11.18
N GLY A 198 -5.16 -9.00 11.68
CA GLY A 198 -6.29 -9.67 11.06
C GLY A 198 -6.79 -10.88 11.83
N HIS A 199 -7.43 -11.82 11.14
CA HIS A 199 -8.12 -12.97 11.73
C HIS A 199 -7.48 -14.29 11.29
N GLY A 200 -6.15 -14.35 11.36
CA GLY A 200 -5.33 -15.48 10.93
C GLY A 200 -5.71 -16.80 11.61
N MET A 201 -5.76 -17.88 10.84
CA MET A 201 -6.21 -19.21 11.25
C MET A 201 -7.61 -19.21 11.90
N SER A 202 -8.45 -18.25 11.54
CA SER A 202 -9.76 -18.03 12.16
C SER A 202 -9.74 -17.66 13.64
N LEU A 203 -8.57 -17.31 14.18
CA LEU A 203 -8.46 -16.77 15.51
C LEU A 203 -8.76 -15.27 15.46
N PRO A 204 -9.62 -14.77 16.36
CA PRO A 204 -9.96 -13.36 16.38
C PRO A 204 -8.72 -12.53 16.71
N TYR A 205 -8.49 -11.51 15.89
CA TYR A 205 -7.49 -10.45 16.09
C TYR A 205 -6.05 -10.90 16.37
N THR A 206 -5.49 -11.62 15.39
CA THR A 206 -4.07 -11.94 15.32
C THR A 206 -3.29 -10.74 14.78
N ALA A 207 -2.32 -10.26 15.55
CA ALA A 207 -1.31 -9.30 15.09
C ALA A 207 0.04 -9.99 14.86
N THR A 208 0.69 -9.69 13.75
CA THR A 208 2.04 -10.16 13.43
C THR A 208 2.92 -8.99 13.02
N VAL A 209 4.22 -9.11 13.28
CA VAL A 209 5.20 -8.06 13.00
C VAL A 209 6.20 -8.55 11.96
N GLY A 210 6.74 -7.63 11.19
CA GLY A 210 7.77 -7.89 10.20
C GLY A 210 8.30 -6.59 9.64
N SER A 211 8.72 -6.65 8.40
CA SER A 211 9.28 -5.55 7.63
C SER A 211 8.83 -5.63 6.17
N ILE A 212 8.95 -4.51 5.48
CA ILE A 212 8.81 -4.47 4.03
C ILE A 212 10.03 -5.14 3.41
N SER A 213 9.82 -6.25 2.72
CA SER A 213 10.89 -6.96 2.00
C SER A 213 11.14 -6.37 0.62
N TYR A 214 10.09 -5.89 -0.05
CA TYR A 214 10.17 -5.29 -1.38
C TYR A 214 8.92 -4.47 -1.70
N THR A 215 9.08 -3.23 -2.14
CA THR A 215 7.95 -2.31 -2.37
C THR A 215 7.16 -2.62 -3.64
N ASN A 216 7.80 -3.11 -4.70
CA ASN A 216 7.22 -3.20 -6.05
C ASN A 216 7.34 -4.59 -6.69
N ARG A 217 6.90 -5.64 -5.99
CA ARG A 217 7.04 -7.01 -6.47
C ARG A 217 6.02 -7.25 -7.58
N PHE A 218 6.51 -7.54 -8.79
CA PHE A 218 5.64 -7.93 -9.89
C PHE A 218 4.90 -9.22 -9.52
N GLY A 219 3.56 -9.17 -9.54
CA GLY A 219 2.72 -10.33 -9.29
C GLY A 219 2.76 -11.37 -10.41
N THR A 220 2.09 -12.50 -10.23
CA THR A 220 1.88 -13.53 -11.26
C THR A 220 0.83 -13.13 -12.31
N GLY A 221 0.46 -11.86 -12.40
CA GLY A 221 -0.47 -11.34 -13.40
C GLY A 221 -0.15 -9.90 -13.80
N PRO A 222 -0.64 -9.46 -14.98
CA PRO A 222 -0.47 -8.11 -15.41
C PRO A 222 -1.24 -7.19 -14.46
N TYR A 223 -0.71 -5.99 -14.25
CA TYR A 223 -1.38 -4.94 -13.47
C TYR A 223 -1.56 -5.21 -11.97
N THR A 224 -0.67 -6.00 -11.36
CA THR A 224 -0.57 -6.09 -9.89
C THR A 224 0.87 -5.86 -9.44
N LEU A 225 1.11 -4.74 -8.76
CA LEU A 225 2.32 -4.52 -7.98
C LEU A 225 2.02 -4.80 -6.52
N HIS A 226 2.73 -5.78 -5.99
CA HIS A 226 2.56 -6.20 -4.61
C HIS A 226 3.63 -5.58 -3.74
N LEU A 227 3.20 -5.15 -2.56
CA LEU A 227 4.08 -4.94 -1.42
C LEU A 227 4.42 -6.31 -0.83
N GLN A 228 5.70 -6.68 -0.83
CA GLN A 228 6.17 -7.89 -0.17
C GLN A 228 6.54 -7.58 1.28
N VAL A 229 6.07 -8.43 2.19
CA VAL A 229 6.39 -8.39 3.62
C VAL A 229 6.87 -9.74 4.13
N ASP A 230 7.63 -9.73 5.21
CA ASP A 230 8.02 -10.94 5.96
C ASP A 230 7.25 -11.09 7.29
N ALA A 231 6.17 -10.34 7.50
CA ALA A 231 5.25 -10.66 8.60
C ALA A 231 4.64 -12.05 8.41
N VAL A 232 4.30 -12.71 9.53
CA VAL A 232 3.60 -14.00 9.48
C VAL A 232 2.17 -13.78 8.96
N VAL A 233 1.86 -14.36 7.81
CA VAL A 233 0.56 -14.26 7.15
C VAL A 233 -0.03 -15.66 7.02
N ASN A 234 -1.26 -15.83 7.50
CA ASN A 234 -2.00 -17.08 7.40
C ASN A 234 -3.38 -16.83 6.75
N GLN A 235 -4.05 -17.90 6.34
CA GLN A 235 -5.45 -17.81 5.90
C GLN A 235 -6.29 -17.09 6.97
N GLY A 236 -7.12 -16.14 6.55
CA GLY A 236 -7.91 -15.28 7.45
C GLY A 236 -7.30 -13.91 7.70
N ASN A 237 -5.99 -13.71 7.46
CA ASN A 237 -5.43 -12.35 7.45
C ASN A 237 -5.84 -11.57 6.20
N SER A 238 -6.11 -12.24 5.08
CA SER A 238 -6.51 -11.64 3.79
C SER A 238 -7.55 -10.53 3.96
N GLY A 239 -7.27 -9.37 3.40
CA GLY A 239 -8.04 -8.13 3.48
C GLY A 239 -7.70 -7.24 4.68
N GLY A 240 -6.86 -7.69 5.61
CA GLY A 240 -6.37 -6.90 6.74
C GLY A 240 -5.30 -5.87 6.36
N PRO A 241 -5.11 -4.82 7.17
CA PRO A 241 -4.14 -3.77 6.88
C PRO A 241 -2.71 -4.22 7.18
N VAL A 242 -1.78 -3.77 6.33
CA VAL A 242 -0.35 -3.67 6.62
C VAL A 242 -0.10 -2.26 7.14
N LEU A 243 0.30 -2.12 8.39
CA LEU A 243 0.44 -0.86 9.12
C LEU A 243 1.91 -0.47 9.29
N THR A 244 2.23 0.78 9.00
CA THR A 244 3.48 1.43 9.39
C THR A 244 3.51 1.68 10.91
N MET A 245 4.68 2.04 11.46
CA MET A 245 4.82 2.33 12.89
C MET A 245 4.08 3.60 13.35
N ASP A 246 3.60 4.44 12.43
CA ASP A 246 2.69 5.56 12.71
C ASP A 246 1.21 5.21 12.49
N GLY A 247 0.87 3.92 12.33
CA GLY A 247 -0.51 3.43 12.26
C GLY A 247 -1.20 3.64 10.91
N LYS A 248 -0.46 3.97 9.85
CA LYS A 248 -1.03 4.16 8.51
C LYS A 248 -0.96 2.90 7.67
N VAL A 249 -1.92 2.75 6.77
CA VAL A 249 -2.04 1.60 5.89
C VAL A 249 -1.06 1.75 4.71
N ALA A 250 -0.02 0.91 4.71
CA ALA A 250 0.92 0.74 3.59
C ALA A 250 0.41 -0.25 2.53
N GLY A 251 -0.55 -1.11 2.88
CA GLY A 251 -1.17 -2.04 1.93
C GLY A 251 -2.27 -2.91 2.55
N VAL A 252 -2.91 -3.71 1.71
CA VAL A 252 -3.98 -4.65 2.08
C VAL A 252 -3.50 -6.07 1.84
N ILE A 253 -3.37 -6.88 2.89
CA ILE A 253 -2.73 -8.19 2.82
C ILE A 253 -3.55 -9.16 1.95
N LEU A 254 -2.92 -9.86 1.01
CA LEU A 254 -3.60 -10.80 0.11
C LEU A 254 -3.43 -12.24 0.56
N SER A 255 -2.21 -12.74 0.49
CA SER A 255 -1.87 -14.14 0.74
C SER A 255 -0.36 -14.31 0.88
N ILE A 256 0.05 -15.51 1.32
CA ILE A 256 1.43 -15.96 1.19
C ILE A 256 1.69 -16.46 -0.23
N LEU A 257 2.91 -16.24 -0.73
CA LEU A 257 3.44 -16.98 -1.87
C LEU A 257 4.18 -18.21 -1.32
N SER A 258 3.54 -19.38 -1.34
CA SER A 258 4.18 -20.64 -0.93
C SER A 258 4.37 -21.57 -2.13
N PRO A 259 5.61 -22.05 -2.43
CA PRO A 259 5.87 -23.02 -3.48
C PRO A 259 5.25 -24.37 -3.12
N GLY A 260 3.99 -24.55 -3.51
CA GLY A 260 3.21 -25.74 -3.23
C GLY A 260 2.45 -25.63 -1.91
N ARG A 261 1.15 -25.30 -2.01
CA ARG A 261 0.16 -25.46 -0.93
C ARG A 261 0.07 -26.91 -0.37
N GLN A 262 0.86 -27.83 -0.91
CA GLN A 262 0.99 -29.22 -0.44
C GLN A 262 1.72 -29.32 0.90
N THR A 263 2.55 -28.36 1.28
CA THR A 263 3.16 -28.29 2.62
C THR A 263 2.71 -27.02 3.32
N PRO A 264 1.80 -27.10 4.30
CA PRO A 264 1.39 -25.92 5.08
C PRO A 264 2.59 -25.36 5.85
N GLY A 265 2.97 -24.11 5.57
CA GLY A 265 4.08 -23.43 6.24
C GLY A 265 4.19 -21.97 5.82
N TRP A 266 4.76 -21.15 6.70
CA TRP A 266 5.15 -19.78 6.36
C TRP A 266 6.59 -19.80 5.83
N ASP A 267 6.77 -19.32 4.60
CA ASP A 267 8.06 -19.32 3.89
C ASP A 267 8.74 -17.94 3.86
N GLY A 268 8.21 -16.96 4.60
CA GLY A 268 8.77 -15.60 4.63
C GLY A 268 8.39 -14.68 3.49
N VAL A 269 7.34 -15.02 2.72
CA VAL A 269 6.91 -14.22 1.57
C VAL A 269 5.40 -13.95 1.63
N GLY A 270 5.02 -12.88 2.32
CA GLY A 270 3.68 -12.31 2.30
C GLY A 270 3.54 -11.27 1.18
N LEU A 271 2.39 -11.21 0.53
CA LEU A 271 2.07 -10.21 -0.49
C LEU A 271 0.84 -9.40 -0.07
N ALA A 272 0.90 -8.09 -0.30
CA ALA A 272 -0.19 -7.15 -0.09
C ALA A 272 -0.42 -6.30 -1.35
N VAL A 273 -1.67 -5.88 -1.57
CA VAL A 273 -2.00 -4.80 -2.52
C VAL A 273 -1.42 -3.51 -1.94
N GLN A 274 -0.70 -2.73 -2.75
CA GLN A 274 -0.14 -1.46 -2.30
C GLN A 274 -1.23 -0.45 -1.91
N SER A 275 -0.87 0.48 -1.02
CA SER A 275 -1.78 1.52 -0.54
C SER A 275 -2.39 2.35 -1.67
N GLU A 276 -1.62 2.73 -2.70
CA GLU A 276 -2.07 3.59 -3.79
C GLU A 276 -3.06 2.88 -4.70
N ILE A 277 -2.82 1.59 -4.98
CA ILE A 277 -3.75 0.78 -5.76
C ILE A 277 -5.04 0.56 -4.96
N SER A 278 -4.92 0.29 -3.66
CA SER A 278 -6.07 0.14 -2.77
C SER A 278 -6.91 1.42 -2.70
N GLN A 279 -6.24 2.58 -2.56
CA GLN A 279 -6.88 3.90 -2.55
C GLN A 279 -7.52 4.23 -3.91
N ARG A 280 -6.87 3.89 -5.01
CA ARG A 280 -7.41 4.05 -6.37
C ARG A 280 -8.75 3.32 -6.51
N SER A 281 -8.79 2.04 -6.16
CA SER A 281 -10.02 1.25 -6.23
C SER A 281 -11.07 1.75 -5.23
N LEU A 282 -10.68 2.03 -3.98
CA LEU A 282 -11.56 2.56 -2.93
C LEU A 282 -12.24 3.86 -3.36
N ASN A 283 -11.46 4.84 -3.83
CA ASN A 283 -11.99 6.14 -4.22
C ASN A 283 -12.90 6.02 -5.43
N TYR A 284 -12.50 5.27 -6.46
CA TYR A 284 -13.35 5.04 -7.63
C TYR A 284 -14.68 4.40 -7.24
N ILE A 285 -14.66 3.37 -6.39
CA ILE A 285 -15.88 2.70 -5.92
C ILE A 285 -16.76 3.68 -5.16
N LEU A 286 -16.21 4.43 -4.20
CA LEU A 286 -16.97 5.38 -3.38
C LEU A 286 -17.52 6.57 -4.16
N ASP A 287 -16.86 6.99 -5.24
CA ASP A 287 -17.28 8.12 -6.06
C ASP A 287 -18.36 7.75 -7.09
N ASN A 288 -18.47 6.46 -7.46
CA ASN A 288 -19.34 6.01 -8.56
C ASN A 288 -20.47 5.06 -8.14
N TRP A 289 -20.49 4.55 -6.90
CA TRP A 289 -21.56 3.68 -6.45
C TRP A 289 -22.85 4.44 -6.09
N THR A 290 -23.97 3.71 -6.11
CA THR A 290 -25.22 4.12 -5.48
C THR A 290 -25.81 2.95 -4.70
N GLU A 291 -26.77 3.18 -3.80
CA GLU A 291 -27.43 2.09 -3.05
C GLU A 291 -28.15 1.07 -3.96
N GLU A 292 -28.57 1.51 -5.15
CA GLU A 292 -29.25 0.63 -6.13
C GLU A 292 -28.25 -0.07 -7.06
N GLU A 293 -27.07 0.53 -7.29
CA GLU A 293 -26.08 0.08 -8.27
C GLU A 293 -24.67 0.06 -7.65
N PRO A 294 -24.23 -1.09 -7.11
CA PRO A 294 -22.87 -1.24 -6.63
C PRO A 294 -21.87 -1.29 -7.79
N VAL A 295 -20.65 -0.78 -7.55
CA VAL A 295 -19.60 -0.77 -8.58
C VAL A 295 -19.03 -2.18 -8.76
N SER A 296 -19.31 -2.82 -9.89
CA SER A 296 -18.82 -4.18 -10.17
C SER A 296 -17.48 -4.23 -10.89
N TRP A 297 -16.94 -3.08 -11.30
CA TRP A 297 -15.71 -3.00 -12.06
C TRP A 297 -15.02 -1.65 -11.87
N VAL A 298 -13.71 -1.69 -11.65
CA VAL A 298 -12.84 -0.50 -11.70
C VAL A 298 -12.08 -0.55 -13.02
N PRO A 299 -12.22 0.46 -13.89
CA PRO A 299 -11.62 0.43 -15.20
C PRO A 299 -10.11 0.68 -15.13
N TYR A 300 -9.35 0.10 -16.07
CA TYR A 300 -7.91 0.29 -16.18
C TYR A 300 -7.58 0.89 -17.54
N ALA A 301 -6.62 1.83 -17.54
CA ALA A 301 -6.14 2.43 -18.78
C ALA A 301 -5.27 1.44 -19.59
N GLU A 302 -5.40 1.49 -20.90
CA GLU A 302 -4.46 0.85 -21.81
C GLU A 302 -3.23 1.75 -22.01
N LEU A 303 -2.03 1.19 -21.85
CA LEU A 303 -0.81 1.90 -22.22
C LEU A 303 -0.78 2.07 -23.74
N PRO A 304 -0.60 3.28 -24.26
CA PRO A 304 -0.73 3.54 -25.70
C PRO A 304 0.50 3.07 -26.49
N PHE A 305 1.52 2.55 -25.82
CA PHE A 305 2.77 2.07 -26.41
C PHE A 305 3.30 0.84 -25.69
N SER A 306 4.15 0.08 -26.38
CA SER A 306 5.04 -0.90 -25.75
C SER A 306 6.44 -0.30 -25.57
N PHE A 307 7.29 -1.00 -24.84
CA PHE A 307 8.68 -0.62 -24.64
C PHE A 307 9.59 -1.84 -24.65
N LYS A 308 10.82 -1.65 -25.12
CA LYS A 308 11.89 -2.64 -25.04
C LYS A 308 13.08 -2.05 -24.30
N ILE A 309 13.86 -2.93 -23.69
CA ILE A 309 15.14 -2.60 -23.06
C ILE A 309 16.23 -3.07 -24.02
N TRP A 310 17.19 -2.21 -24.32
CA TRP A 310 18.36 -2.62 -25.09
C TRP A 310 19.14 -3.71 -24.36
N THR A 311 19.56 -4.71 -25.13
CA THR A 311 20.53 -5.71 -24.71
C THR A 311 21.88 -5.06 -24.45
N TYR A 312 22.74 -5.76 -23.72
CA TYR A 312 24.10 -5.30 -23.44
C TYR A 312 24.88 -4.99 -24.73
N ASP A 313 24.75 -5.83 -25.75
CA ASP A 313 25.45 -5.65 -27.03
C ASP A 313 24.92 -4.43 -27.80
N GLU A 314 23.59 -4.22 -27.82
CA GLU A 314 23.00 -3.02 -28.42
C GLU A 314 23.44 -1.74 -27.71
N LEU A 315 23.52 -1.76 -26.37
CA LEU A 315 24.02 -0.62 -25.59
C LEU A 315 25.48 -0.31 -25.90
N LYS A 316 26.29 -1.34 -26.15
CA LYS A 316 27.70 -1.21 -26.51
C LYS A 316 27.85 -0.63 -27.92
N ASP A 317 27.12 -1.16 -28.89
CA ASP A 317 27.18 -0.74 -30.29
C ASP A 317 26.69 0.70 -30.47
N LYS A 318 25.81 1.18 -29.59
CA LYS A 318 25.32 2.57 -29.55
C LYS A 318 26.18 3.51 -28.69
N GLU A 319 27.34 3.06 -28.20
CA GLU A 319 28.26 3.81 -27.31
C GLU A 319 27.59 4.32 -26.01
N ILE A 320 26.44 3.79 -25.62
CA ILE A 320 25.70 4.19 -24.41
C ILE A 320 26.47 3.75 -23.16
N LEU A 321 27.21 2.64 -23.25
CA LEU A 321 28.03 2.15 -22.13
C LEU A 321 29.21 3.08 -21.79
N ASP A 322 29.58 4.01 -22.68
CA ASP A 322 30.64 4.99 -22.45
C ASP A 322 30.13 6.21 -21.66
N LEU A 323 28.81 6.42 -21.61
CA LEU A 323 28.19 7.45 -20.80
C LEU A 323 28.29 7.12 -19.29
N PRO A 324 28.31 8.14 -18.41
CA PRO A 324 28.16 7.92 -16.97
C PRO A 324 26.88 7.13 -16.69
N ARG A 325 26.92 6.20 -15.73
CA ARG A 325 25.79 5.28 -15.45
C ARG A 325 24.43 5.98 -15.29
N LYS A 326 24.42 7.15 -14.64
CA LYS A 326 23.20 7.96 -14.42
C LYS A 326 22.58 8.51 -15.71
N ASP A 327 23.37 8.66 -16.77
CA ASP A 327 22.94 9.24 -18.04
C ASP A 327 22.58 8.15 -19.07
N ARG A 328 22.74 6.87 -18.70
CA ARG A 328 22.41 5.72 -19.55
C ARG A 328 20.91 5.51 -19.54
N LYS A 329 20.24 5.91 -20.62
CA LYS A 329 18.86 5.51 -20.90
C LYS A 329 18.90 4.20 -21.65
N MET A 330 18.18 3.20 -21.15
CA MET A 330 18.24 1.82 -21.65
C MET A 330 16.95 1.36 -22.33
N MET A 331 15.93 2.23 -22.33
CA MET A 331 14.58 1.91 -22.75
C MET A 331 14.16 2.76 -23.92
N TYR A 332 13.47 2.15 -24.86
CA TYR A 332 12.94 2.83 -26.03
C TYR A 332 11.50 2.38 -26.32
N VAL A 333 10.76 3.26 -27.00
CA VAL A 333 9.41 3.00 -27.49
C VAL A 333 9.44 1.90 -28.53
N ASP A 334 8.61 0.89 -28.31
CA ASP A 334 8.36 -0.19 -29.24
C ASP A 334 6.91 -0.11 -29.72
N LEU A 335 6.73 0.18 -31.01
CA LEU A 335 5.44 0.28 -31.69
C LEU A 335 5.14 -0.99 -32.51
N GLU A 336 5.95 -2.05 -32.36
CA GLU A 336 5.70 -3.34 -33.00
C GLU A 336 4.35 -3.91 -32.52
N GLY A 337 3.43 -4.13 -33.47
CA GLY A 337 2.08 -4.63 -33.17
C GLY A 337 1.11 -3.60 -32.60
N ILE A 338 1.48 -2.32 -32.56
CA ILE A 338 0.59 -1.22 -32.23
C ILE A 338 -0.03 -0.64 -33.51
N ASP A 339 -1.36 -0.54 -33.55
CA ASP A 339 -2.09 -0.05 -34.73
C ASP A 339 -1.72 1.40 -35.07
N GLU A 340 -1.55 1.70 -36.36
CA GLU A 340 -1.11 3.01 -36.87
C GLU A 340 -2.13 4.15 -36.64
N ASP A 341 -3.38 3.81 -36.28
CA ASP A 341 -4.44 4.75 -35.91
C ASP A 341 -4.53 4.97 -34.38
N SER A 342 -3.63 4.39 -33.59
CA SER A 342 -3.62 4.57 -32.14
C SER A 342 -3.12 5.97 -31.71
N PRO A 343 -3.49 6.43 -30.49
CA PRO A 343 -3.10 7.76 -30.00
C PRO A 343 -1.60 8.04 -30.03
N VAL A 344 -0.77 7.00 -29.87
CA VAL A 344 0.69 7.14 -29.87
C VAL A 344 1.25 7.49 -31.26
N TRP A 345 0.67 6.89 -32.31
CA TRP A 345 1.04 7.17 -33.70
C TRP A 345 0.55 8.56 -34.12
N GLU A 346 -0.69 8.91 -33.78
CA GLU A 346 -1.26 10.24 -34.08
C GLU A 346 -0.46 11.39 -33.45
N ALA A 347 0.05 11.18 -32.23
CA ALA A 347 0.92 12.14 -31.56
C ALA A 347 2.31 12.28 -32.21
N GLY A 348 2.69 11.37 -33.11
CA GLY A 348 3.95 11.41 -33.85
C GLY A 348 5.14 10.81 -33.09
N VAL A 349 4.90 9.92 -32.12
CA VAL A 349 5.94 9.08 -31.51
C VAL A 349 6.49 8.12 -32.56
N GLN A 350 7.77 7.78 -32.46
CA GLN A 350 8.45 6.91 -33.42
C GLN A 350 9.07 5.70 -32.74
N GLN A 351 9.16 4.59 -33.50
CA GLN A 351 9.93 3.42 -33.11
C GLN A 351 11.35 3.82 -32.73
N GLY A 352 11.82 3.41 -31.54
CA GLY A 352 13.18 3.69 -31.09
C GLY A 352 13.35 4.99 -30.31
N ASP A 353 12.30 5.80 -30.14
CA ASP A 353 12.33 6.96 -29.25
C ASP A 353 12.74 6.56 -27.84
N ILE A 354 13.75 7.24 -27.29
CA ILE A 354 14.37 6.85 -26.01
C ILE A 354 13.62 7.51 -24.86
N PHE A 355 13.10 6.74 -23.92
CA PHE A 355 12.37 7.28 -22.77
C PHE A 355 13.26 8.13 -21.85
N LEU A 356 12.76 9.31 -21.48
CA LEU A 356 13.38 10.19 -20.47
C LEU A 356 12.49 10.31 -19.23
N GLU A 357 11.23 10.71 -19.43
CA GLU A 357 10.26 10.98 -18.35
C GLU A 357 8.86 10.47 -18.74
N ILE A 358 8.06 10.14 -17.73
CA ILE A 358 6.62 9.87 -17.84
C ILE A 358 5.87 10.66 -16.79
N ASN A 359 4.85 11.42 -17.19
CA ASN A 359 4.09 12.32 -16.31
C ASN A 359 5.00 13.24 -15.47
N GLY A 360 6.08 13.76 -16.09
CA GLY A 360 7.09 14.61 -15.45
C GLY A 360 8.00 13.92 -14.43
N LYS A 361 7.94 12.57 -14.33
CA LYS A 361 8.84 11.77 -13.47
C LYS A 361 9.90 11.09 -14.32
N GLU A 362 11.16 11.16 -13.90
CA GLU A 362 12.26 10.51 -14.61
C GLU A 362 12.12 8.99 -14.65
N ILE A 363 12.38 8.40 -15.82
CA ILE A 363 12.36 6.96 -16.04
C ILE A 363 13.77 6.41 -15.86
N TYR A 364 13.92 5.50 -14.91
CA TYR A 364 15.16 4.74 -14.68
C TYR A 364 15.01 3.26 -14.99
N GLY A 365 13.78 2.77 -15.11
CA GLY A 365 13.49 1.38 -15.43
C GLY A 365 12.01 1.14 -15.76
N PRO A 366 11.69 -0.10 -16.17
CA PRO A 366 10.35 -0.45 -16.65
C PRO A 366 9.24 -0.24 -15.63
N MET A 367 9.59 -0.33 -14.35
CA MET A 367 8.65 -0.14 -13.25
C MET A 367 8.01 1.25 -13.25
N ASN A 368 8.75 2.30 -13.63
CA ASN A 368 8.19 3.65 -13.66
C ASN A 368 7.07 3.79 -14.71
N ILE A 369 7.19 3.11 -15.85
CA ILE A 369 6.18 3.10 -16.92
C ILE A 369 4.98 2.24 -16.51
N ILE A 370 5.24 1.04 -15.96
CA ILE A 370 4.20 0.12 -15.50
C ILE A 370 3.34 0.76 -14.40
N GLU A 371 3.98 1.39 -13.41
CA GLU A 371 3.29 2.13 -12.33
C GLU A 371 2.42 3.26 -12.91
N ALA A 372 2.94 4.05 -13.85
CA ALA A 372 2.18 5.13 -14.45
C ALA A 372 0.90 4.63 -15.15
N GLY A 373 0.98 3.52 -15.89
CA GLY A 373 -0.19 2.88 -16.50
C GLY A 373 -1.17 2.30 -15.46
N LEU A 374 -0.64 1.73 -14.39
CA LEU A 374 -1.42 1.12 -13.31
C LEU A 374 -2.29 2.10 -12.52
N HIS A 375 -1.75 3.29 -12.27
CA HIS A 375 -2.48 4.32 -11.54
C HIS A 375 -3.48 5.08 -12.41
N ALA A 376 -3.30 5.06 -13.73
CA ALA A 376 -4.14 5.80 -14.65
C ALA A 376 -5.56 5.21 -14.78
N PHE A 377 -6.53 6.10 -14.99
CA PHE A 377 -7.87 5.78 -15.42
C PHE A 377 -8.04 6.06 -16.91
N PRO A 378 -8.99 5.40 -17.59
CA PRO A 378 -9.37 5.80 -18.94
C PRO A 378 -9.82 7.27 -18.96
N GLY A 379 -9.41 8.00 -20.00
CA GLY A 379 -9.62 9.44 -20.12
C GLY A 379 -8.53 10.30 -19.48
N ASP A 380 -7.65 9.73 -18.64
CA ASP A 380 -6.48 10.45 -18.15
C ASP A 380 -5.55 10.82 -19.30
N THR A 381 -4.84 11.94 -19.15
CA THR A 381 -3.77 12.32 -20.07
C THR A 381 -2.43 11.82 -19.56
N MET A 382 -1.75 10.98 -20.33
CA MET A 382 -0.39 10.55 -20.09
C MET A 382 0.58 11.38 -20.91
N THR A 383 1.64 11.89 -20.30
CA THR A 383 2.73 12.56 -21.00
C THR A 383 4.00 11.73 -20.97
N ILE A 384 4.71 11.67 -22.10
CA ILE A 384 6.06 11.10 -22.16
C ILE A 384 7.01 12.14 -22.72
N LYS A 385 8.20 12.20 -22.14
CA LYS A 385 9.33 12.92 -22.70
C LYS A 385 10.31 11.91 -23.24
N VAL A 386 10.69 12.07 -24.49
CA VAL A 386 11.59 11.16 -25.19
C VAL A 386 12.74 11.91 -25.84
N LYS A 387 13.81 11.18 -26.14
CA LYS A 387 14.94 11.65 -26.92
C LYS A 387 14.92 10.93 -28.27
N ARG A 388 14.90 11.71 -29.35
CA ARG A 388 14.85 11.22 -30.73
C ARG A 388 16.10 11.66 -31.49
N GLY A 389 16.54 10.84 -32.45
CA GLY A 389 17.67 11.12 -33.32
C GLY A 389 18.83 10.15 -33.14
N ASP A 390 19.95 10.45 -33.81
CA ASP A 390 21.17 9.65 -33.78
C ASP A 390 22.42 10.54 -33.80
N GLU A 391 23.60 9.91 -33.81
CA GLU A 391 24.89 10.61 -33.86
C GLU A 391 25.10 11.46 -35.13
N PHE A 392 24.36 11.19 -36.20
CA PHE A 392 24.49 11.88 -37.48
C PHE A 392 23.53 13.06 -37.62
N THR A 393 22.33 12.93 -37.08
CA THR A 393 21.24 13.90 -37.15
C THR A 393 21.19 14.82 -35.93
N GLY A 394 21.87 14.44 -34.84
CA GLY A 394 21.76 15.09 -33.54
C GLY A 394 20.53 14.60 -32.79
N TYR A 395 20.52 14.81 -31.48
CA TYR A 395 19.41 14.42 -30.63
C TYR A 395 18.53 15.62 -30.27
N GLU A 396 17.22 15.42 -30.34
CA GLU A 396 16.21 16.35 -29.84
C GLU A 396 15.39 15.71 -28.71
N GLU A 397 14.93 16.55 -27.77
CA GLU A 397 13.97 16.15 -26.74
C GLU A 397 12.57 16.54 -27.20
N LEU A 398 11.66 15.57 -27.21
CA LEU A 398 10.28 15.73 -27.62
C LEU A 398 9.36 15.34 -26.48
N GLU A 399 8.23 16.03 -26.34
CA GLU A 399 7.20 15.72 -25.38
C GLU A 399 5.91 15.41 -26.11
N PHE A 400 5.28 14.29 -25.75
CA PHE A 400 4.04 13.80 -26.34
C PHE A 400 3.00 13.60 -25.24
N SER A 401 1.74 13.80 -25.59
CA SER A 401 0.60 13.63 -24.68
C SER A 401 -0.47 12.79 -25.35
N PHE A 402 -1.07 11.86 -24.60
CA PHE A 402 -2.10 10.94 -25.11
C PHE A 402 -3.24 10.87 -24.11
N VAL A 403 -4.47 10.86 -24.61
CA VAL A 403 -5.63 10.46 -23.80
C VAL A 403 -5.68 8.95 -23.78
N LEU A 404 -5.75 8.36 -22.59
CA LEU A 404 -5.70 6.92 -22.42
C LEU A 404 -7.07 6.30 -22.67
N ASN A 405 -7.09 5.26 -23.51
CA ASN A 405 -8.29 4.45 -23.74
C ASN A 405 -8.49 3.46 -22.60
N GLU A 406 -9.73 2.98 -22.46
CA GLU A 406 -10.00 1.86 -21.56
C GLU A 406 -9.45 0.58 -22.15
N LYS A 407 -8.72 -0.17 -21.32
CA LYS A 407 -8.24 -1.49 -21.68
C LYS A 407 -9.42 -2.44 -21.84
N ASP A 408 -9.38 -3.24 -22.92
CA ASP A 408 -10.44 -4.20 -23.24
C ASP A 408 -10.82 -5.07 -22.02
N PRO A 409 -12.04 -4.93 -21.47
CA PRO A 409 -12.50 -5.71 -20.33
C PRO A 409 -12.45 -7.22 -20.58
N ALA A 410 -12.61 -7.67 -21.83
CA ALA A 410 -12.54 -9.09 -22.16
C ALA A 410 -11.12 -9.67 -21.97
N GLN A 411 -10.08 -8.89 -22.24
CA GLN A 411 -8.69 -9.30 -21.98
C GLN A 411 -8.43 -9.42 -20.48
N LEU A 412 -8.92 -8.46 -19.69
CA LEU A 412 -8.79 -8.49 -18.23
C LEU A 412 -9.57 -9.67 -17.64
N GLN A 413 -10.79 -9.94 -18.13
CA GLN A 413 -11.57 -11.10 -17.72
C GLN A 413 -10.87 -12.43 -18.05
N SER A 414 -10.32 -12.57 -19.25
CA SER A 414 -9.57 -13.77 -19.62
C SER A 414 -8.36 -14.01 -18.71
N TRP A 415 -7.67 -12.95 -18.29
CA TRP A 415 -6.61 -13.06 -17.31
C TRP A 415 -7.12 -13.46 -15.92
N LEU A 416 -8.23 -12.85 -15.45
CA LEU A 416 -8.85 -13.20 -14.18
C LEU A 416 -9.23 -14.68 -14.13
N ASP A 417 -9.77 -15.22 -15.22
CA ASP A 417 -10.13 -16.63 -15.33
C ASP A 417 -8.88 -17.53 -15.22
N GLN A 418 -7.77 -17.17 -15.86
CA GLN A 418 -6.51 -17.90 -15.76
C GLN A 418 -5.92 -17.84 -14.34
N ARG A 419 -5.94 -16.66 -13.71
CA ARG A 419 -5.51 -16.47 -12.32
C ARG A 419 -6.34 -17.34 -11.37
N ASN A 420 -7.65 -17.37 -11.57
CA ASN A 420 -8.59 -18.11 -10.73
C ASN A 420 -8.45 -19.63 -10.92
N GLN A 421 -8.10 -20.12 -12.10
CA GLN A 421 -7.78 -21.55 -12.31
C GLN A 421 -6.52 -22.01 -11.59
N ALA A 422 -5.56 -21.11 -11.36
CA ALA A 422 -4.34 -21.40 -10.62
C ALA A 422 -4.52 -21.38 -9.09
N ARG A 423 -5.60 -20.72 -8.61
CA ARG A 423 -6.01 -20.68 -7.20
C ARG A 423 -6.84 -21.92 -6.87
#